data_AF-R4VW51-F1
#
_entry.id   AF-R4VW51-F1
#
_cell.length_a   1.000
_cell.length_b   1.000
_cell.length_c   1.000
_cell.angle_alpha   90.00
_cell.angle_beta   90.00
_cell.angle_gamma   90.00
#
_symmetry.space_group_name_H-M   'P 1'
#
loop_
_entity.id
_entity.type
_entity.pdbx_description
1 polymer ?
#
loop_
_entity_poly.entity_id
_entity_poly.type
_entity_poly.pdbx_seq_one_letter_code
_entity_poly.pdbx_strand_id
1 'polypeptide(L)'
;MATTTHTETPGPELLEERSLLGIFVHLFALIPIALPIVAAVYVLSDHPYTVENARNALNWHLTILGLILVFFPLAFYVWDVFVIPAALVFLVGGTLSWIFGIVATAKAIFGTAWEYPLAPELL
;
A
#
# COMPACT_ATOMS: atom_id res chain seq x y z
N MET A 1 21.90 -2.27 -46.87
CA MET A 1 21.59 -1.80 -45.51
C MET A 1 20.70 -2.87 -44.90
N ALA A 2 21.21 -3.68 -43.96
CA ALA A 2 20.44 -4.78 -43.38
C ALA A 2 19.61 -4.26 -42.21
N THR A 3 18.28 -4.38 -42.33
CA THR A 3 17.33 -4.04 -41.26
C THR A 3 17.41 -5.12 -40.20
N THR A 4 18.01 -4.82 -39.05
CA THR A 4 17.98 -5.69 -37.87
C THR A 4 16.61 -5.54 -37.20
N THR A 5 15.71 -6.49 -37.44
CA THR A 5 14.51 -6.69 -36.63
C THR A 5 14.93 -7.14 -35.23
N HIS A 6 14.74 -6.27 -34.23
CA HIS A 6 14.78 -6.64 -32.83
C HIS A 6 13.56 -7.51 -32.53
N THR A 7 13.75 -8.83 -32.43
CA THR A 7 12.74 -9.72 -31.86
C THR A 7 12.82 -9.54 -30.35
N GLU A 8 11.90 -8.78 -29.75
CA GLU A 8 11.75 -8.80 -28.30
C GLU A 8 11.32 -10.21 -27.90
N THR A 9 12.13 -10.88 -27.10
CA THR A 9 11.69 -12.11 -26.43
C THR A 9 10.52 -11.73 -25.52
N PRO A 10 9.33 -12.31 -25.68
CA PRO A 10 8.20 -12.01 -24.80
C PRO A 10 8.63 -12.21 -23.35
N GLY A 11 8.35 -11.21 -22.51
CA GLY A 11 8.54 -11.35 -21.07
C GLY A 11 7.73 -12.54 -20.55
N PRO A 12 8.03 -13.07 -19.35
CA PRO A 12 7.21 -14.12 -18.77
C PRO A 12 5.74 -13.67 -18.71
N GLU A 13 4.80 -14.42 -19.30
CA GLU A 13 3.36 -14.08 -19.34
C GLU A 13 2.81 -13.73 -17.93
N LEU A 14 3.37 -14.37 -16.89
CA LEU A 14 3.05 -14.08 -15.49
C LEU A 14 3.29 -12.63 -15.08
N LEU A 15 4.24 -11.91 -15.69
CA LEU A 15 4.50 -10.50 -15.37
C LEU A 15 3.54 -9.54 -16.07
N GLU A 16 2.93 -9.95 -17.17
CA GLU A 16 1.86 -9.20 -17.86
C GLU A 16 0.56 -9.27 -17.06
N GLU A 17 0.32 -10.39 -16.38
CA GLU A 17 -0.80 -10.52 -15.45
C GLU A 17 -0.49 -9.92 -14.08
N ARG A 18 0.75 -10.12 -13.61
CA ARG A 18 1.18 -9.81 -12.23
C ARG A 18 2.51 -9.06 -12.25
N SER A 19 2.41 -7.77 -12.47
CA SER A 19 3.55 -6.85 -12.34
C SER A 19 4.31 -7.02 -11.02
N LEU A 20 5.64 -7.01 -11.07
CA LEU A 20 6.50 -6.99 -9.88
C LEU A 20 6.20 -5.78 -8.98
N LEU A 21 5.89 -4.64 -9.58
CA LEU A 21 5.55 -3.43 -8.84
C LEU A 21 4.29 -3.60 -8.00
N GLY A 22 3.23 -4.20 -8.55
CA GLY A 22 2.02 -4.56 -7.80
C GLY A 22 2.26 -5.57 -6.67
N ILE A 23 3.27 -6.44 -6.78
CA ILE A 23 3.65 -7.35 -5.70
C ILE A 23 4.37 -6.60 -4.57
N PHE A 24 5.37 -5.79 -4.92
CA PHE A 24 6.26 -5.15 -3.93
C PHE A 24 5.75 -3.80 -3.41
N VAL A 25 4.65 -3.25 -3.95
CA VAL A 25 4.07 -1.98 -3.49
C VAL A 25 3.75 -1.97 -2.00
N HIS A 26 3.31 -3.11 -1.46
CA HIS A 26 3.02 -3.27 -0.03
C HIS A 26 4.28 -3.13 0.84
N LEU A 27 5.45 -3.57 0.36
CA LEU A 27 6.72 -3.42 1.09
C LEU A 27 7.19 -1.97 1.13
N PHE A 28 6.94 -1.20 0.07
CA PHE A 28 7.16 0.25 0.10
C PHE A 28 6.19 0.92 1.08
N ALA A 29 4.92 0.48 1.11
CA ALA A 29 3.92 1.04 2.03
C ALA A 29 4.24 0.81 3.52
N LEU A 30 4.97 -0.26 3.87
CA LEU A 30 5.45 -0.52 5.23
C LEU A 30 6.43 0.54 5.76
N ILE A 31 7.06 1.32 4.87
CA ILE A 31 7.98 2.39 5.22
C ILE A 31 7.20 3.72 5.12
N PRO A 32 6.82 4.38 6.22
CA PRO A 32 5.92 5.54 6.16
C PRO A 32 6.40 6.67 5.25
N ILE A 33 7.73 6.92 5.21
CA ILE A 33 8.32 7.94 4.34
C ILE A 33 8.24 7.60 2.84
N ALA A 34 8.02 6.33 2.48
CA ALA A 34 7.86 5.88 1.11
C ALA A 34 6.40 5.92 0.62
N LEU A 35 5.45 6.36 1.45
CA LEU A 35 4.03 6.50 1.03
C LEU A 35 3.83 7.38 -0.22
N PRO A 36 4.59 8.48 -0.44
CA PRO A 36 4.52 9.22 -1.70
C PRO A 36 4.90 8.40 -2.94
N ILE A 37 5.80 7.41 -2.79
CA ILE A 37 6.16 6.49 -3.88
C ILE A 37 4.96 5.60 -4.19
N VAL A 38 4.29 5.06 -3.17
CA VAL A 38 3.07 4.25 -3.34
C VAL A 38 1.96 5.06 -4.03
N ALA A 39 1.78 6.32 -3.64
CA ALA A 39 0.85 7.24 -4.28
C ALA A 39 1.22 7.48 -5.76
N ALA A 40 2.49 7.69 -6.06
CA ALA A 40 2.96 7.82 -7.44
C ALA A 40 2.71 6.54 -8.25
N VAL A 41 2.92 5.36 -7.67
CA VAL A 41 2.62 4.06 -8.30
C VAL A 41 1.13 3.94 -8.63
N TYR A 42 0.25 4.33 -7.71
CA TYR A 42 -1.20 4.32 -7.96
C TYR A 42 -1.63 5.26 -9.09
N VAL A 43 -1.07 6.46 -9.15
CA VAL A 43 -1.46 7.49 -10.13
C VAL A 43 -0.82 7.27 -11.51
N LEU A 44 0.41 6.77 -11.55
CA LEU A 44 1.22 6.72 -12.79
C LEU A 44 1.24 5.34 -13.46
N SER A 45 0.72 4.30 -12.81
CA SER A 45 0.73 2.95 -13.40
C SER A 45 -0.49 2.73 -14.30
N ASP A 46 -0.25 2.21 -15.49
CA ASP A 46 -1.30 1.71 -16.40
C ASP A 46 -1.66 0.24 -16.15
N HIS A 47 -0.93 -0.46 -15.27
CA HIS A 47 -1.13 -1.88 -15.05
C HIS A 47 -2.23 -2.12 -14.01
N PRO A 48 -3.37 -2.75 -14.35
CA PRO A 48 -4.53 -2.87 -13.45
C PRO A 48 -4.17 -3.51 -12.10
N TYR A 49 -3.39 -4.59 -12.13
CA TYR A 49 -2.89 -5.25 -10.92
C TYR A 49 -2.04 -4.36 -10.00
N THR A 50 -1.20 -3.49 -10.57
CA THR A 50 -0.42 -2.53 -9.78
C THR A 50 -1.33 -1.48 -9.16
N VAL A 51 -2.26 -0.94 -9.94
CA VAL A 51 -3.21 0.10 -9.49
C VAL A 51 -4.06 -0.41 -8.34
N GLU A 52 -4.61 -1.62 -8.45
CA GLU A 52 -5.45 -2.22 -7.42
C GLU A 52 -4.68 -2.49 -6.12
N ASN A 53 -3.48 -3.06 -6.21
CA ASN A 53 -2.64 -3.29 -5.03
C ASN A 53 -2.19 -1.97 -4.37
N ALA A 54 -1.84 -0.95 -5.17
CA ALA A 54 -1.45 0.36 -4.66
C ALA A 54 -2.64 1.08 -3.99
N ARG A 55 -3.84 0.99 -4.58
CA ARG A 55 -5.08 1.51 -4.00
C ARG A 55 -5.35 0.91 -2.63
N ASN A 56 -5.27 -0.41 -2.50
CA ASN A 56 -5.52 -1.12 -1.25
C ASN A 56 -4.54 -0.70 -0.15
N ALA A 57 -3.24 -0.57 -0.49
CA ALA A 57 -2.24 -0.06 0.43
C ALA A 57 -2.53 1.39 0.85
N LEU A 58 -2.87 2.27 -0.11
CA LEU A 58 -3.17 3.68 0.17
C LEU A 58 -4.41 3.85 1.04
N ASN A 59 -5.50 3.13 0.77
CA ASN A 59 -6.73 3.19 1.57
C ASN A 59 -6.45 2.92 3.05
N TRP A 60 -5.63 1.90 3.35
CA TRP A 60 -5.18 1.63 4.72
C TRP A 60 -4.31 2.74 5.30
N HIS A 61 -3.24 3.11 4.61
CA HIS A 61 -2.26 4.05 5.16
C HIS A 61 -2.80 5.48 5.29
N LEU A 62 -3.66 5.93 4.37
CA LEU A 62 -4.36 7.20 4.48
C LEU A 62 -5.32 7.21 5.68
N THR A 63 -5.97 6.07 5.96
CA THR A 63 -6.81 5.93 7.15
C THR A 63 -5.99 6.03 8.43
N ILE A 64 -4.89 5.28 8.55
CA ILE A 64 -3.99 5.37 9.71
C ILE A 64 -3.40 6.77 9.86
N LEU A 65 -2.98 7.41 8.76
CA LEU A 65 -2.45 8.76 8.77
C LEU A 65 -3.52 9.77 9.24
N GLY A 66 -4.74 9.67 8.73
CA GLY A 66 -5.85 10.52 9.16
C GLY A 66 -6.15 10.36 10.66
N LEU A 67 -6.19 9.13 11.16
CA LEU A 67 -6.37 8.84 12.58
C LEU A 67 -5.24 9.43 13.43
N ILE A 68 -3.98 9.31 13.01
CA ILE A 68 -2.84 9.92 13.69
C ILE A 68 -2.96 11.44 13.71
N LEU A 69 -3.26 12.07 12.56
CA LEU A 69 -3.39 13.52 12.44
C LEU A 69 -4.52 14.10 13.30
N VAL A 70 -5.55 13.29 13.63
CA VAL A 70 -6.64 13.69 14.54
C VAL A 70 -6.29 13.38 15.99
N PHE A 71 -5.98 12.14 16.32
CA PHE A 71 -5.85 11.70 17.70
C PHE A 71 -4.55 12.16 18.36
N PHE A 72 -3.46 12.30 17.59
CA PHE A 72 -2.19 12.72 18.17
C PHE A 72 -2.26 14.16 18.71
N PRO A 73 -2.71 15.18 17.96
CA PRO A 73 -2.88 16.53 18.53
C PRO A 73 -3.89 16.56 19.69
N LEU A 74 -4.99 15.81 19.59
CA LEU A 74 -6.00 15.75 20.65
C LEU A 74 -5.45 15.14 21.94
N ALA A 75 -4.52 14.18 21.87
CA ALA A 75 -3.85 13.64 23.04
C ALA A 75 -3.02 14.68 23.80
N PHE A 76 -2.50 15.72 23.12
CA PHE A 76 -1.82 16.84 23.80
C PHE A 76 -2.80 17.89 24.32
N TYR A 77 -3.92 18.10 23.62
CA TYR A 77 -4.89 19.13 23.99
C TYR A 77 -5.86 18.68 25.10
N VAL A 78 -6.32 17.43 25.05
CA VAL A 78 -7.27 16.83 26.01
C VAL A 78 -6.75 15.45 26.42
N TRP A 79 -5.66 15.47 27.18
CA TRP A 79 -4.88 14.30 27.57
C TRP A 79 -5.71 13.15 28.14
N ASP A 80 -6.53 13.43 29.15
CA ASP A 80 -7.28 12.41 29.91
C ASP A 80 -8.27 11.60 29.06
N VAL A 81 -8.62 12.10 27.86
CA VAL A 81 -9.56 11.46 26.95
C VAL A 81 -8.86 10.77 25.79
N PHE A 82 -7.85 11.42 25.19
CA PHE A 82 -7.32 10.99 23.89
C PHE A 82 -5.96 10.29 23.92
N VAL A 83 -5.26 10.27 25.07
CA VAL A 83 -3.97 9.57 25.15
C VAL A 83 -4.11 8.07 24.86
N ILE A 84 -5.16 7.42 25.39
CA ILE A 84 -5.42 5.99 25.17
C ILE A 84 -5.81 5.72 23.70
N PRO A 85 -6.80 6.40 23.10
CA PRO A 85 -7.10 6.25 21.67
C PRO A 85 -5.89 6.48 20.76
N ALA A 86 -5.09 7.51 21.01
CA ALA A 86 -3.89 7.78 20.21
C ALA A 86 -2.86 6.64 20.33
N ALA A 87 -2.65 6.12 21.55
CA ALA A 87 -1.78 4.96 21.77
C ALA A 87 -2.30 3.70 21.08
N LEU A 88 -3.62 3.47 21.06
CA LEU A 88 -4.22 2.35 20.34
C LEU A 88 -4.02 2.46 18.82
N VAL A 89 -4.24 3.64 18.24
CA VAL A 89 -3.98 3.88 16.81
C VAL A 89 -2.51 3.60 16.49
N PHE A 90 -1.58 4.08 17.31
CA PHE A 90 -0.16 3.88 17.07
C PHE A 90 0.26 2.41 17.23
N LEU A 91 -0.09 1.77 18.34
CA LEU A 91 0.32 0.39 18.64
C LEU A 91 -0.43 -0.61 17.79
N VAL A 92 -1.76 -0.60 17.81
CA VAL A 92 -2.59 -1.56 17.09
C VAL A 92 -2.55 -1.28 15.60
N GLY A 93 -2.77 -0.02 15.19
CA GLY A 93 -2.71 0.35 13.77
C GLY A 93 -1.31 0.15 13.17
N GLY A 94 -0.25 0.45 13.92
CA GLY A 94 1.13 0.16 13.53
C GLY A 94 1.38 -1.34 13.36
N THR A 95 1.04 -2.17 14.36
CA THR A 95 1.19 -3.63 14.28
C THR A 95 0.38 -4.23 13.13
N LEU A 96 -0.87 -3.80 12.94
CA LEU A 96 -1.70 -4.25 11.82
C LEU A 96 -1.13 -3.83 10.48
N SER A 97 -0.51 -2.65 10.36
CA SER A 97 0.16 -2.22 9.13
C SER A 97 1.25 -3.22 8.72
N TRP A 98 2.06 -3.68 9.68
CA TRP A 98 3.07 -4.71 9.43
C TRP A 98 2.46 -6.05 9.02
N ILE A 99 1.47 -6.54 9.77
CA ILE A 99 0.81 -7.82 9.48
C ILE A 99 0.14 -7.77 8.10
N PHE A 100 -0.64 -6.74 7.83
CA PHE A 100 -1.38 -6.59 6.58
C PHE A 100 -0.44 -6.39 5.39
N GLY A 101 0.63 -5.59 5.51
CA GLY A 101 1.60 -5.43 4.43
C GLY A 101 2.28 -6.75 4.04
N ILE A 102 2.64 -7.59 5.02
CA ILE A 102 3.22 -8.92 4.76
C ILE A 102 2.19 -9.86 4.11
N VAL A 103 0.97 -9.91 4.66
CA VAL A 103 -0.11 -10.75 4.10
C VAL A 103 -0.49 -10.31 2.69
N ALA A 104 -0.59 -9.01 2.45
CA ALA A 104 -0.90 -8.43 1.15
C ALA A 104 0.20 -8.75 0.14
N THR A 105 1.47 -8.66 0.53
CA THR A 105 2.60 -9.08 -0.32
C THR A 105 2.49 -10.56 -0.68
N ALA A 106 2.25 -11.43 0.31
CA ALA A 106 2.10 -12.87 0.07
C ALA A 106 0.92 -13.16 -0.87
N LYS A 107 -0.23 -12.53 -0.65
CA LYS A 107 -1.40 -12.66 -1.53
C LYS A 107 -1.14 -12.12 -2.93
N ALA A 108 -0.37 -11.04 -3.04
CA ALA A 108 0.00 -10.47 -4.33
C ALA A 108 0.94 -11.40 -5.12
N ILE A 109 1.80 -12.18 -4.47
CA ILE A 109 2.59 -13.24 -5.15
C ILE A 109 1.65 -14.28 -5.77
N PHE A 110 0.57 -14.64 -5.07
CA PHE A 110 -0.42 -15.60 -5.56
C PHE A 110 -1.46 -15.00 -6.52
N GLY A 111 -1.35 -13.72 -6.88
CA GLY A 111 -2.21 -13.08 -7.88
C GLY A 111 -3.49 -12.45 -7.31
N THR A 112 -3.58 -12.23 -6.00
CA THR A 112 -4.73 -11.60 -5.35
C THR A 112 -4.37 -10.20 -4.86
N ALA A 113 -5.02 -9.18 -5.40
CA ALA A 113 -4.99 -7.83 -4.84
C ALA A 113 -5.89 -7.76 -3.59
N TRP A 114 -5.29 -7.88 -2.42
CA TRP A 114 -6.05 -8.02 -1.17
C TRP A 114 -6.37 -6.67 -0.54
N GLU A 115 -7.66 -6.44 -0.27
CA GLU A 115 -8.11 -5.30 0.54
C GLU A 115 -7.74 -5.50 2.01
N TYR A 116 -7.23 -4.45 2.63
CA TYR A 116 -6.80 -4.49 4.02
C TYR A 116 -8.05 -4.47 4.91
N PRO A 117 -8.23 -5.42 5.84
CA PRO A 117 -9.37 -5.42 6.73
C PRO A 117 -9.45 -4.11 7.49
N LEU A 118 -10.67 -3.58 7.64
CA LEU A 118 -10.96 -2.29 8.30
C LEU A 118 -10.54 -1.05 7.49
N ALA A 119 -9.85 -1.19 6.35
CA ALA A 119 -9.60 -0.05 5.48
C ALA A 119 -10.91 0.35 4.77
N PRO A 120 -11.37 1.61 4.90
CA PRO A 120 -12.44 2.14 4.06
C PRO A 120 -11.95 2.32 2.62
N GLU A 121 -12.89 2.30 1.69
CA GLU A 121 -12.64 2.65 0.29
C GLU A 121 -12.59 4.19 0.15
N LEU A 122 -11.37 4.75 0.03
CA LEU A 122 -11.15 6.21 -0.05
C LEU A 122 -10.84 6.69 -1.48
N LEU A 123 -10.22 5.83 -2.29
CA LEU A 123 -9.70 6.11 -3.64
C LEU A 123 -10.37 5.24 -4.69
#